data_AF-A0A1Y1UXE7-F1
#
_entry.id   AF-A0A1Y1UXE7-F1
#
_cell.length_a   1.000
_cell.length_b   1.000
_cell.length_c   1.000
_cell.angle_alpha   90.00
_cell.angle_beta   90.00
_cell.angle_gamma   90.00
#
_symmetry.space_group_name_H-M   'P 1'
#
loop_
_entity.id
_entity.type
_entity.pdbx_description
1 polymer ?
#
loop_
_entity_poly.entity_id
_entity_poly.type
_entity_poly.pdbx_seq_one_letter_code
_entity_poly.pdbx_strand_id
1 'polypeptide(L)'
;MVDYDNINSKTDLKQYFEKNKIQVKWIEGENKNFLNYIENDILINFIEKNASLEIIEYIIVKGYSTLNYISFNNKYMNNSPLYNTPLSCALQKQRYDISDILINYGAEFNSIPFDNLHYIINSKNLNYLMTKNYSHIPSQLINLLIKNDYNDILNYIFELFIFNKEFVLKLILCYKNNLSFFKSNYQHLIDSEVKKVDFNVSFYKTAIQKNNYNALNILCNNDVRGNKIIVEDICNILKVDFVSRNIQDVLTSNRTELKNTFLNKMKNSKLKFHVNSKLLQCLENTTTYNEDKENITKLIEQNNFKELKDYIKSNNVSVTKFHFKVFDPKVHNFKKKDIIGLAIENNVSPDLLNFIINQCLKDDKNFIKNRHLHFLYYALSKNKF
;
A
#
# COMPACT_ATOMS: atom_id res chain seq x y z
N MET A 1 -23.64 -34.51 -3.65
CA MET A 1 -23.81 -33.10 -4.06
C MET A 1 -25.23 -32.71 -3.67
N VAL A 2 -25.41 -31.69 -2.84
CA VAL A 2 -26.76 -31.27 -2.43
C VAL A 2 -27.46 -30.64 -3.65
N ASP A 3 -28.63 -31.17 -4.02
CA ASP A 3 -29.46 -30.59 -5.07
C ASP A 3 -30.26 -29.41 -4.48
N TYR A 4 -29.62 -28.24 -4.47
CA TYR A 4 -30.21 -27.01 -3.99
C TYR A 4 -31.31 -26.47 -4.92
N ASP A 5 -31.49 -27.01 -6.13
CA ASP A 5 -32.43 -26.46 -7.12
C ASP A 5 -33.90 -26.70 -6.73
N ASN A 6 -34.15 -27.62 -5.80
CA ASN A 6 -35.49 -27.90 -5.26
C ASN A 6 -35.85 -27.07 -4.01
N ILE A 7 -34.95 -26.21 -3.51
CA ILE A 7 -35.16 -25.44 -2.28
C ILE A 7 -35.65 -24.04 -2.63
N ASN A 8 -36.96 -23.84 -2.56
CA ASN A 8 -37.60 -22.56 -2.94
C ASN A 8 -38.00 -21.70 -1.73
N SER A 9 -38.11 -22.30 -0.54
CA SER A 9 -38.50 -21.60 0.68
C SER A 9 -37.60 -21.94 1.87
N LYS A 10 -37.68 -21.08 2.90
CA LYS A 10 -37.04 -21.33 4.21
C LYS A 10 -37.56 -22.62 4.86
N THR A 11 -38.82 -22.97 4.65
CA THR A 11 -39.42 -24.21 5.18
C THR A 11 -38.83 -25.44 4.49
N ASP A 12 -38.67 -25.39 3.16
CA ASP A 12 -38.05 -26.48 2.40
C ASP A 12 -36.60 -26.70 2.85
N LEU A 13 -35.85 -25.60 3.06
CA LEU A 13 -34.47 -25.66 3.54
C LEU A 13 -34.37 -26.30 4.93
N LYS A 14 -35.28 -25.92 5.85
CA LYS A 14 -35.35 -26.51 7.20
C LYS A 14 -35.63 -28.01 7.14
N GLN A 15 -36.68 -28.40 6.41
CA GLN A 15 -37.04 -29.81 6.24
C GLN A 15 -35.90 -30.60 5.59
N TYR A 16 -35.20 -30.00 4.62
CA TYR A 16 -34.04 -30.61 3.99
C TYR A 16 -32.90 -30.83 4.99
N PHE A 17 -32.55 -29.82 5.81
CA PHE A 17 -31.51 -29.96 6.83
C PHE A 17 -31.87 -30.99 7.91
N GLU A 18 -33.12 -31.01 8.37
CA GLU A 18 -33.61 -31.99 9.35
C GLU A 18 -33.57 -33.42 8.79
N LYS A 19 -34.15 -33.62 7.59
CA LYS A 19 -34.22 -34.93 6.94
C LYS A 19 -32.84 -35.52 6.68
N ASN A 20 -31.88 -34.69 6.29
CA ASN A 20 -30.52 -35.12 5.95
C ASN A 20 -29.54 -35.00 7.13
N LYS A 21 -30.02 -34.58 8.31
CA LYS A 21 -29.19 -34.32 9.51
C LYS A 21 -27.99 -33.40 9.23
N ILE A 22 -28.18 -32.43 8.34
CA ILE A 22 -27.15 -31.44 7.98
C ILE A 22 -27.15 -30.35 9.05
N GLN A 23 -26.02 -30.20 9.74
CA GLN A 23 -25.78 -29.02 10.55
C GLN A 23 -25.23 -27.92 9.65
N VAL A 24 -25.85 -26.74 9.68
CA VAL A 24 -25.39 -25.56 8.91
C VAL A 24 -23.92 -25.22 9.24
N LYS A 25 -23.46 -25.58 10.45
CA LYS A 25 -22.10 -25.38 10.97
C LYS A 25 -21.02 -26.28 10.36
N TRP A 26 -21.35 -27.36 9.64
CA TRP A 26 -20.37 -28.37 9.15
C TRP A 26 -19.40 -27.88 8.06
N ILE A 27 -19.35 -26.58 7.83
CA ILE A 27 -18.53 -25.96 6.79
C ILE A 27 -17.31 -25.24 7.39
N GLU A 28 -17.34 -24.80 8.65
CA GLU A 28 -16.12 -24.41 9.36
C GLU A 28 -15.41 -25.69 9.82
N GLY A 29 -14.52 -26.24 8.98
CA GLY A 29 -13.80 -27.47 9.31
C GLY A 29 -13.17 -27.40 10.70
N GLU A 30 -13.48 -28.38 11.55
CA GLU A 30 -13.08 -28.42 12.97
C GLU A 30 -11.55 -28.46 13.19
N ASN A 31 -10.77 -28.63 12.12
CA ASN A 31 -9.34 -28.43 12.16
C ASN A 31 -9.00 -26.94 12.02
N LYS A 32 -8.62 -26.31 13.13
CA LYS A 32 -8.08 -24.94 13.26
C LYS A 32 -6.79 -24.66 12.45
N ASN A 33 -6.48 -25.46 11.43
CA ASN A 33 -5.50 -25.08 10.42
C ASN A 33 -6.20 -24.09 9.48
N PHE A 34 -5.69 -22.86 9.48
CA PHE A 34 -6.24 -21.61 8.91
C PHE A 34 -6.51 -21.58 7.39
N LEU A 35 -6.64 -22.74 6.74
CA LEU A 35 -6.81 -22.94 5.31
C LEU A 35 -7.79 -24.09 5.05
N ASN A 36 -8.94 -24.12 5.74
CA ASN A 36 -10.02 -25.02 5.33
C ASN A 36 -10.74 -24.41 4.11
N TYR A 37 -10.20 -24.77 2.95
CA TYR A 37 -10.77 -24.54 1.64
C TYR A 37 -12.14 -25.22 1.55
N ILE A 38 -13.20 -24.44 1.76
CA ILE A 38 -14.55 -24.93 1.52
C ILE A 38 -14.84 -24.76 0.05
N GLU A 39 -14.71 -25.86 -0.70
CA GLU A 39 -15.42 -25.98 -1.96
C GLU A 39 -16.92 -26.05 -1.65
N ASN A 40 -17.71 -25.15 -2.25
CA ASN A 40 -19.18 -25.10 -2.13
C ASN A 40 -19.71 -24.62 -0.77
N ASP A 41 -19.24 -23.47 -0.30
CA ASP A 41 -19.83 -22.78 0.85
C ASP A 41 -21.33 -22.54 0.63
N ILE A 42 -22.17 -22.99 1.59
CA ILE A 42 -23.63 -22.95 1.47
C ILE A 42 -24.10 -21.51 1.28
N LEU A 43 -23.68 -20.59 2.13
CA LEU A 43 -24.11 -19.19 2.05
C LEU A 43 -23.78 -18.58 0.69
N ILE A 44 -22.52 -18.67 0.26
CA ILE A 44 -22.08 -18.13 -1.04
C ILE A 44 -22.84 -18.79 -2.19
N ASN A 45 -23.06 -20.11 -2.17
CA ASN A 45 -23.80 -20.80 -3.22
C ASN A 45 -25.26 -20.32 -3.32
N PHE A 46 -25.95 -20.11 -2.18
CA PHE A 46 -27.32 -19.56 -2.20
C PHE A 46 -27.35 -18.09 -2.67
N ILE A 47 -26.33 -17.28 -2.36
CA ILE A 47 -26.19 -15.93 -2.92
C ILE A 47 -25.99 -16.01 -4.44
N GLU A 48 -25.10 -16.89 -4.92
CA GLU A 48 -24.84 -17.08 -6.36
C GLU A 48 -26.10 -17.49 -7.14
N LYS A 49 -26.94 -18.33 -6.52
CA LYS A 49 -28.23 -18.81 -7.05
C LYS A 49 -29.39 -17.84 -6.81
N ASN A 50 -29.11 -16.61 -6.38
CA ASN A 50 -30.11 -15.56 -6.22
C ASN A 50 -31.24 -15.91 -5.25
N ALA A 51 -30.92 -16.64 -4.17
CA ALA A 51 -31.90 -17.05 -3.17
C ALA A 51 -32.63 -15.86 -2.52
N SER A 52 -33.77 -16.15 -1.90
CA SER A 52 -34.56 -15.14 -1.18
C SER A 52 -33.82 -14.66 0.08
N LEU A 53 -34.11 -13.42 0.47
CA LEU A 53 -33.51 -12.78 1.64
C LEU A 53 -33.69 -13.61 2.92
N GLU A 54 -34.87 -14.22 3.10
CA GLU A 54 -35.21 -15.05 4.27
C GLU A 54 -34.37 -16.33 4.36
N ILE A 55 -34.03 -16.95 3.22
CA ILE A 55 -33.17 -18.11 3.16
C ILE A 55 -31.75 -17.73 3.56
N ILE A 56 -31.25 -16.62 3.01
CA ILE A 56 -29.91 -16.10 3.31
C ILE A 56 -29.78 -15.77 4.80
N GLU A 57 -30.73 -15.03 5.36
CA GLU A 57 -30.73 -14.68 6.78
C GLU A 57 -30.81 -15.93 7.67
N TYR A 58 -31.64 -16.91 7.31
CA TYR A 58 -31.72 -18.16 8.05
C TYR A 58 -30.38 -18.91 8.08
N ILE A 59 -29.68 -18.97 6.94
CA ILE A 59 -28.36 -19.61 6.83
C ILE A 59 -27.34 -18.87 7.72
N ILE A 60 -27.30 -17.54 7.67
CA ILE A 60 -26.39 -16.71 8.48
C ILE A 60 -26.58 -17.01 9.98
N VAL A 61 -27.82 -16.88 10.47
CA VAL A 61 -28.15 -17.02 11.90
C VAL A 61 -27.86 -18.41 12.44
N LYS A 62 -27.95 -19.45 11.61
CA LYS A 62 -27.76 -20.85 12.04
C LYS A 62 -26.36 -21.38 11.79
N GLY A 63 -25.63 -20.82 10.84
CA GLY A 63 -24.43 -21.44 10.27
C GLY A 63 -23.11 -20.79 10.63
N TYR A 64 -23.09 -19.48 10.83
CA TYR A 64 -21.85 -18.72 10.73
C TYR A 64 -21.55 -17.94 12.00
N SER A 65 -20.33 -18.11 12.50
CA SER A 65 -19.80 -17.33 13.64
C SER A 65 -19.24 -15.97 13.19
N THR A 66 -18.83 -15.89 11.92
CA THR A 66 -18.34 -14.69 11.25
C THR A 66 -18.70 -14.73 9.77
N LEU A 67 -18.85 -13.56 9.15
CA LEU A 67 -19.08 -13.41 7.71
C LEU A 67 -17.81 -12.95 6.96
N ASN A 68 -16.69 -12.79 7.68
CA ASN A 68 -15.42 -12.30 7.17
C ASN A 68 -14.47 -13.44 6.79
N TYR A 69 -15.02 -14.54 6.24
CA TYR A 69 -14.25 -15.69 5.76
C TYR A 69 -14.13 -15.67 4.24
N ILE A 70 -13.16 -16.45 3.73
CA ILE A 70 -12.89 -16.59 2.31
C ILE A 70 -13.25 -18.02 1.88
N SER A 71 -14.06 -18.17 0.84
CA SER A 71 -14.35 -19.43 0.17
C SER A 71 -13.68 -19.47 -1.20
N PHE A 72 -13.26 -20.67 -1.59
CA PHE A 72 -12.60 -20.95 -2.85
C PHE A 72 -13.63 -21.39 -3.89
N ASN A 73 -13.68 -20.71 -5.04
CA ASN A 73 -14.55 -21.12 -6.13
C ASN A 73 -13.75 -21.75 -7.29
N ASN A 74 -13.80 -23.08 -7.38
CA ASN A 74 -13.16 -23.87 -8.43
C ASN A 74 -13.74 -23.64 -9.84
N LYS A 75 -14.92 -23.03 -9.98
CA LYS A 75 -15.57 -22.86 -11.29
C LYS A 75 -14.72 -22.04 -12.28
N TYR A 76 -13.67 -21.35 -11.81
CA TYR A 76 -12.80 -20.49 -12.60
C TYR A 76 -11.37 -21.03 -12.80
N MET A 77 -11.17 -22.35 -12.77
CA MET A 77 -9.86 -23.02 -12.88
C MET A 77 -8.99 -22.58 -14.06
N ASN A 78 -9.55 -21.95 -15.10
CA ASN A 78 -8.78 -21.57 -16.28
C ASN A 78 -8.03 -20.23 -16.16
N ASN A 79 -8.29 -19.35 -15.18
CA ASN A 79 -7.71 -17.99 -15.16
C ASN A 79 -7.37 -17.39 -13.78
N SER A 80 -7.02 -18.23 -12.80
CA SER A 80 -6.78 -17.90 -11.38
C SER A 80 -8.03 -18.09 -10.53
N PRO A 81 -7.94 -18.83 -9.42
CA PRO A 81 -9.08 -19.05 -8.55
C PRO A 81 -9.57 -17.74 -7.93
N LEU A 82 -10.89 -17.55 -7.93
CA LEU A 82 -11.52 -16.42 -7.25
C LEU A 82 -11.81 -16.77 -5.80
N TYR A 83 -11.42 -15.86 -4.91
CA TYR A 83 -11.57 -15.98 -3.46
C TYR A 83 -12.76 -15.15 -3.00
N ASN A 84 -13.92 -15.76 -2.87
CA ASN A 84 -15.14 -15.03 -2.55
C ASN A 84 -15.38 -14.99 -1.04
N THR A 85 -15.65 -13.81 -0.50
CA THR A 85 -16.41 -13.67 0.75
C THR A 85 -17.91 -13.60 0.44
N PRO A 86 -18.81 -13.88 1.41
CA PRO A 86 -20.24 -13.67 1.22
C PRO A 86 -20.59 -12.29 0.70
N LEU A 87 -19.97 -11.25 1.28
CA LEU A 87 -20.21 -9.86 0.88
C LEU A 87 -19.73 -9.60 -0.54
N SER A 88 -18.56 -10.11 -0.92
CA SER A 88 -18.04 -9.97 -2.28
C SER A 88 -18.97 -10.59 -3.32
N CYS A 89 -19.56 -11.75 -3.01
CA CYS A 89 -20.49 -12.45 -3.88
C CYS A 89 -21.80 -11.65 -4.07
N ALA A 90 -22.37 -11.16 -2.97
CA ALA A 90 -23.59 -10.34 -3.00
C ALA A 90 -23.38 -9.05 -3.84
N LEU A 91 -22.24 -8.39 -3.68
CA LEU A 91 -21.89 -7.20 -4.46
C LEU A 91 -21.69 -7.52 -5.94
N GLN A 92 -21.01 -8.62 -6.29
CA GLN A 92 -20.87 -9.04 -7.70
C GLN A 92 -22.24 -9.29 -8.35
N LYS A 93 -23.20 -9.83 -7.60
CA LYS A 93 -24.58 -10.06 -8.05
C LYS A 93 -25.48 -8.83 -7.96
N GLN A 94 -24.96 -7.68 -7.51
CA GLN A 94 -25.73 -6.45 -7.27
C GLN A 94 -26.97 -6.67 -6.36
N ARG A 95 -26.89 -7.65 -5.44
CA ARG A 95 -27.93 -7.96 -4.45
C ARG A 95 -27.72 -7.12 -3.19
N TYR A 96 -28.01 -5.83 -3.30
CA TYR A 96 -27.81 -4.85 -2.21
C TYR A 96 -28.66 -5.14 -0.98
N ASP A 97 -29.82 -5.78 -1.15
CA ASP A 97 -30.65 -6.30 -0.06
C ASP A 97 -29.90 -7.34 0.79
N ILE A 98 -29.21 -8.27 0.12
CA ILE A 98 -28.37 -9.27 0.79
C ILE A 98 -27.11 -8.60 1.37
N SER A 99 -26.47 -7.69 0.65
CA SER A 99 -25.30 -6.96 1.16
C SER A 99 -25.62 -6.21 2.45
N ASP A 100 -26.80 -5.59 2.54
CA ASP A 100 -27.28 -4.89 3.74
C ASP A 100 -27.39 -5.84 4.92
N ILE A 101 -28.01 -7.00 4.72
CA ILE A 101 -28.09 -8.03 5.76
C ILE A 101 -26.69 -8.48 6.16
N LEU A 102 -25.82 -8.83 5.22
CA LEU A 102 -24.47 -9.29 5.53
C LEU A 102 -23.71 -8.26 6.38
N ILE A 103 -23.77 -6.98 6.01
CA ILE A 103 -23.12 -5.89 6.77
C ILE A 103 -23.74 -5.76 8.16
N ASN A 104 -25.08 -5.82 8.28
CA ASN A 104 -25.77 -5.76 9.56
C ASN A 104 -25.39 -6.93 10.50
N TYR A 105 -25.07 -8.09 9.94
CA TYR A 105 -24.57 -9.26 10.65
C TYR A 105 -23.03 -9.28 10.79
N GLY A 106 -22.33 -8.17 10.50
CA GLY A 106 -20.91 -7.98 10.78
C GLY A 106 -19.96 -8.34 9.63
N ALA A 107 -20.45 -8.50 8.40
CA ALA A 107 -19.57 -8.59 7.23
C ALA A 107 -18.87 -7.24 6.99
N GLU A 108 -17.55 -7.27 6.92
CA GLU A 108 -16.71 -6.11 6.72
C GLU A 108 -16.18 -6.06 5.29
N PHE A 109 -16.20 -4.88 4.67
CA PHE A 109 -15.71 -4.70 3.29
C PHE A 109 -14.18 -4.93 3.17
N ASN A 110 -13.41 -4.63 4.23
CA ASN A 110 -11.97 -4.87 4.30
C ASN A 110 -11.59 -6.38 4.26
N SER A 111 -12.55 -7.29 4.48
CA SER A 111 -12.33 -8.74 4.45
C SER A 111 -12.32 -9.29 3.02
N ILE A 112 -12.81 -8.51 2.05
CA ILE A 112 -12.82 -8.89 0.64
C ILE A 112 -11.37 -8.95 0.13
N PRO A 113 -10.93 -10.11 -0.43
CA PRO A 113 -9.61 -10.24 -1.01
C PRO A 113 -9.34 -9.19 -2.08
N PHE A 114 -8.11 -8.67 -2.09
CA PHE A 114 -7.70 -7.61 -3.01
C PHE A 114 -7.95 -7.96 -4.49
N ASP A 115 -7.65 -9.21 -4.87
CA ASP A 115 -7.82 -9.68 -6.26
C ASP A 115 -9.29 -9.73 -6.68
N ASN A 116 -10.20 -9.86 -5.72
CA ASN A 116 -11.64 -9.89 -5.96
C ASN A 116 -12.25 -8.50 -6.16
N LEU A 117 -11.62 -7.45 -5.62
CA LEU A 117 -12.14 -6.09 -5.73
C LEU A 117 -12.27 -5.65 -7.20
N HIS A 118 -11.38 -6.08 -8.09
CA HIS A 118 -11.47 -5.75 -9.51
C HIS A 118 -12.81 -6.16 -10.14
N TYR A 119 -13.41 -7.27 -9.71
CA TYR A 119 -14.70 -7.75 -10.23
C TYR A 119 -15.91 -7.09 -9.56
N ILE A 120 -15.71 -6.48 -8.39
CA ILE A 120 -16.77 -5.88 -7.58
C ILE A 120 -16.90 -4.39 -7.88
N ILE A 121 -15.78 -3.72 -8.12
CA ILE A 121 -15.73 -2.27 -8.25
C ILE A 121 -16.28 -1.84 -9.61
N ASN A 122 -17.56 -1.47 -9.62
CA ASN A 122 -18.24 -0.76 -10.69
C ASN A 122 -18.99 0.44 -10.11
N SER A 123 -19.50 1.34 -10.96
CA SER A 123 -20.15 2.58 -10.52
C SER A 123 -21.33 2.35 -9.57
N LYS A 124 -22.15 1.32 -9.81
CA LYS A 124 -23.30 1.00 -8.95
C LYS A 124 -22.86 0.49 -7.58
N ASN A 125 -21.91 -0.44 -7.55
CA ASN A 125 -21.39 -1.00 -6.30
C ASN A 125 -20.64 0.04 -5.48
N LEU A 126 -19.89 0.93 -6.13
CA LEU A 126 -19.26 2.07 -5.45
C LEU A 126 -20.30 3.00 -4.84
N ASN A 127 -21.31 3.41 -5.62
CA ASN A 127 -22.37 4.26 -5.10
C ASN A 127 -23.08 3.62 -3.89
N TYR A 128 -23.40 2.32 -3.99
CA TYR A 128 -23.92 1.55 -2.87
C TYR A 128 -22.99 1.61 -1.66
N LEU A 129 -21.71 1.25 -1.83
CA LEU A 129 -20.73 1.26 -0.72
C LEU A 129 -20.61 2.66 -0.10
N MET A 130 -20.64 3.73 -0.91
CA MET A 130 -20.57 5.10 -0.40
C MET A 130 -21.77 5.50 0.46
N THR A 131 -22.95 4.92 0.22
CA THR A 131 -24.14 5.18 1.05
C THR A 131 -24.15 4.44 2.38
N LYS A 132 -23.29 3.44 2.58
CA LYS A 132 -23.27 2.62 3.80
C LYS A 132 -22.50 3.23 4.96
N ASN A 133 -22.18 4.52 4.89
CA ASN A 133 -21.54 5.28 5.97
C ASN A 133 -20.34 4.53 6.58
N TYR A 134 -19.52 3.92 5.73
CA TYR A 134 -18.27 3.32 6.18
C TYR A 134 -17.44 4.39 6.90
N SER A 135 -16.96 4.04 8.08
CA SER A 135 -16.12 4.93 8.87
C SER A 135 -14.78 5.22 8.19
N HIS A 136 -14.30 4.30 7.34
CA HIS A 136 -13.01 4.40 6.67
C HIS A 136 -13.04 3.75 5.28
N ILE A 137 -12.33 4.32 4.33
CA ILE A 137 -12.05 3.71 3.02
C ILE A 137 -10.79 2.86 3.14
N PRO A 138 -10.82 1.56 2.80
CA PRO A 138 -9.63 0.74 2.88
C PRO A 138 -8.52 1.22 1.95
N SER A 139 -7.29 1.32 2.47
CA SER A 139 -6.09 1.66 1.70
C SER A 139 -5.86 0.70 0.53
N GLN A 140 -6.28 -0.55 0.66
CA GLN A 140 -6.24 -1.55 -0.41
C GLN A 140 -7.10 -1.13 -1.61
N LEU A 141 -8.30 -0.59 -1.38
CA LEU A 141 -9.17 -0.11 -2.46
C LEU A 141 -8.52 1.06 -3.19
N ILE A 142 -7.99 2.06 -2.46
CA ILE A 142 -7.31 3.20 -3.07
C ILE A 142 -6.14 2.75 -3.95
N ASN A 143 -5.28 1.86 -3.43
CA ASN A 143 -4.17 1.30 -4.20
C ASN A 143 -4.63 0.52 -5.46
N LEU A 144 -5.75 -0.21 -5.37
CA LEU A 144 -6.33 -0.90 -6.53
C LEU A 144 -6.76 0.10 -7.62
N LEU A 145 -7.46 1.17 -7.23
CA LEU A 145 -7.93 2.19 -8.18
C LEU A 145 -6.75 2.87 -8.87
N ILE A 146 -5.70 3.21 -8.11
CA ILE A 146 -4.46 3.77 -8.64
C ILE A 146 -3.79 2.79 -9.61
N LYS A 147 -3.68 1.51 -9.23
CA LYS A 147 -2.99 0.46 -10.01
C LYS A 147 -3.65 0.19 -11.36
N ASN A 148 -4.96 0.36 -11.46
CA ASN A 148 -5.77 0.07 -12.65
C ASN A 148 -6.24 1.33 -13.39
N ASP A 149 -5.64 2.49 -13.11
CA ASP A 149 -5.98 3.78 -13.75
C ASP A 149 -7.46 4.21 -13.63
N TYR A 150 -8.16 3.75 -12.59
CA TYR A 150 -9.55 4.11 -12.29
C TYR A 150 -9.66 5.50 -11.62
N ASN A 151 -9.12 6.50 -12.30
CA ASN A 151 -8.97 7.87 -11.80
C ASN A 151 -10.31 8.58 -11.61
N ASP A 152 -11.32 8.30 -12.44
CA ASP A 152 -12.65 8.91 -12.31
C ASP A 152 -13.34 8.44 -11.02
N ILE A 153 -13.22 7.15 -10.73
CA ILE A 153 -13.71 6.57 -9.48
C ILE A 153 -12.94 7.16 -8.31
N LEU A 154 -11.61 7.18 -8.38
CA LEU A 154 -10.77 7.74 -7.32
C LEU A 154 -11.16 9.21 -7.03
N ASN A 155 -11.36 10.01 -8.07
CA ASN A 155 -11.80 11.40 -7.95
C ASN A 155 -13.20 11.49 -7.32
N TYR A 156 -14.13 10.64 -7.75
CA TYR A 156 -15.47 10.54 -7.16
C TYR A 156 -15.41 10.23 -5.66
N ILE A 157 -14.52 9.32 -5.23
CA ILE A 157 -14.30 9.04 -3.81
C ILE A 157 -13.90 10.33 -3.08
N PHE A 158 -12.87 11.02 -3.55
CA PHE A 158 -12.36 12.20 -2.84
C PHE A 158 -13.34 13.38 -2.85
N GLU A 159 -14.04 13.63 -3.96
CA GLU A 159 -14.98 14.75 -4.08
C GLU A 159 -16.27 14.55 -3.27
N LEU A 160 -16.83 13.33 -3.28
CA LEU A 160 -18.18 13.10 -2.77
C LEU A 160 -18.25 12.28 -1.50
N PHE A 161 -17.21 11.49 -1.18
CA PHE A 161 -17.21 10.69 0.03
C PHE A 161 -16.65 11.43 1.24
N ILE A 162 -15.57 12.21 1.06
CA ILE A 162 -14.97 12.95 2.18
C ILE A 162 -15.95 13.98 2.71
N PHE A 163 -16.56 14.82 1.86
CA PHE A 163 -17.56 15.79 2.31
C PHE A 163 -18.93 15.47 1.74
N ASN A 164 -19.47 14.31 2.14
CA ASN A 164 -20.74 13.85 1.60
C ASN A 164 -21.92 14.77 1.99
N LYS A 165 -23.05 14.60 1.29
CA LYS A 165 -24.26 15.43 1.49
C LYS A 165 -24.72 15.43 2.96
N GLU A 166 -24.64 14.30 3.65
CA GLU A 166 -25.05 14.19 5.06
C GLU A 166 -24.14 15.03 5.97
N PHE A 167 -22.82 14.98 5.75
CA PHE A 167 -21.87 15.81 6.47
C PHE A 167 -22.08 17.30 6.20
N VAL A 168 -22.31 17.69 4.94
CA VAL A 168 -22.63 19.09 4.58
C VAL A 168 -23.91 19.54 5.28
N LEU A 169 -24.97 18.72 5.27
CA LEU A 169 -26.21 19.01 5.97
C LEU A 169 -26.00 19.11 7.49
N LYS A 170 -25.17 18.24 8.07
CA LYS A 170 -24.78 18.30 9.49
C LYS A 170 -24.09 19.63 9.81
N LEU A 171 -23.16 20.09 8.98
CA LEU A 171 -22.51 21.39 9.16
C LEU A 171 -23.51 22.55 9.06
N ILE A 172 -24.43 22.51 8.09
CA ILE A 172 -25.47 23.53 7.92
C ILE A 172 -26.42 23.57 9.13
N LEU A 173 -26.83 22.41 9.65
CA LEU A 173 -27.68 22.32 10.84
C LEU A 173 -26.96 22.86 12.09
N CYS A 174 -25.67 22.52 12.27
CA CYS A 174 -24.86 23.07 13.34
C CYS A 174 -24.82 24.61 13.27
N TYR A 175 -24.62 25.17 12.08
CA TYR A 175 -24.61 26.62 11.86
C TYR A 175 -25.98 27.26 12.16
N LYS A 176 -27.07 26.72 11.59
CA LYS A 176 -28.43 27.29 11.73
C LYS A 176 -28.93 27.32 13.17
N ASN A 177 -28.57 26.33 13.97
CA ASN A 177 -29.05 26.22 15.34
C ASN A 177 -28.24 27.09 16.33
N ASN A 178 -27.30 27.90 15.84
CA ASN A 178 -26.37 28.68 16.68
C ASN A 178 -25.77 27.83 17.81
N LEU A 179 -25.57 26.53 17.55
CA LEU A 179 -24.95 25.67 18.54
C LEU A 179 -23.58 26.29 18.75
N SER A 180 -23.35 26.81 19.96
CA SER A 180 -22.10 27.48 20.36
C SER A 180 -21.02 26.41 20.47
N PHE A 181 -20.73 25.75 19.35
CA PHE A 181 -19.60 24.88 19.21
C PHE A 181 -18.39 25.78 19.23
N PHE A 182 -17.58 25.63 20.27
CA PHE A 182 -16.23 26.16 20.27
C PHE A 182 -15.55 25.74 18.96
N LYS A 183 -14.72 26.64 18.39
CA LYS A 183 -13.97 26.41 17.15
C LYS A 183 -13.27 25.04 17.10
N SER A 184 -12.87 24.51 18.26
CA SER A 184 -12.31 23.17 18.44
C SER A 184 -13.22 22.03 17.99
N ASN A 185 -14.53 22.13 18.19
CA ASN A 185 -15.48 21.06 17.89
C ASN A 185 -15.77 20.96 16.38
N TYR A 186 -15.80 22.08 15.67
CA TYR A 186 -15.87 22.10 14.20
C TYR A 186 -14.62 21.48 13.57
N GLN A 187 -13.44 21.85 14.07
CA GLN A 187 -12.19 21.28 13.58
C GLN A 187 -12.17 19.77 13.81
N HIS A 188 -12.57 19.30 14.99
CA HIS A 188 -12.67 17.87 15.27
C HIS A 188 -13.63 17.14 14.31
N LEU A 189 -14.79 17.74 13.99
CA LEU A 189 -15.74 17.15 13.03
C LEU A 189 -15.12 17.05 11.63
N ILE A 190 -14.50 18.12 11.14
CA ILE A 190 -13.82 18.13 9.84
C ILE A 190 -12.66 17.14 9.84
N ASP A 191 -11.83 17.12 10.88
CA ASP A 191 -10.70 16.21 11.02
C ASP A 191 -11.15 14.76 11.05
N SER A 192 -12.25 14.43 11.74
CA SER A 192 -12.79 13.08 11.77
C SER A 192 -13.30 12.63 10.40
N GLU A 193 -13.88 13.55 9.63
CA GLU A 193 -14.42 13.27 8.32
C GLU A 193 -13.30 13.08 7.28
N VAL A 194 -12.29 13.95 7.34
CA VAL A 194 -11.08 13.87 6.52
C VAL A 194 -10.29 12.58 6.79
N LYS A 195 -10.26 12.11 8.04
CA LYS A 195 -9.58 10.86 8.45
C LYS A 195 -10.26 9.58 7.94
N LYS A 196 -11.39 9.69 7.24
CA LYS A 196 -11.99 8.55 6.52
C LYS A 196 -11.04 7.94 5.48
N VAL A 197 -10.07 8.71 4.98
CA VAL A 197 -8.97 8.19 4.16
C VAL A 197 -7.64 8.34 4.92
N ASP A 198 -7.03 7.21 5.25
CA ASP A 198 -5.69 7.20 5.85
C ASP A 198 -4.60 7.31 4.78
N PHE A 199 -4.29 8.55 4.39
CA PHE A 199 -3.25 8.85 3.42
C PHE A 199 -1.89 8.31 3.87
N ASN A 200 -1.27 7.52 3.00
CA ASN A 200 0.01 6.90 3.29
C ASN A 200 0.93 6.89 2.05
N VAL A 201 2.22 6.73 2.30
CA VAL A 201 3.28 6.72 1.28
C VAL A 201 3.06 5.67 0.17
N SER A 202 2.31 4.59 0.45
CA SER A 202 2.06 3.55 -0.55
C SER A 202 1.22 4.04 -1.72
N PHE A 203 0.31 5.01 -1.52
CA PHE A 203 -0.52 5.55 -2.60
C PHE A 203 0.33 6.28 -3.65
N TYR A 204 1.19 7.20 -3.20
CA TYR A 204 2.14 7.92 -4.05
C TYR A 204 3.09 6.95 -4.76
N LYS A 205 3.59 5.96 -4.02
CA LYS A 205 4.47 4.94 -4.56
C LYS A 205 3.79 4.17 -5.70
N THR A 206 2.56 3.69 -5.49
CA THR A 206 1.79 2.95 -6.50
C THR A 206 1.55 3.83 -7.73
N ALA A 207 1.15 5.09 -7.53
CA ALA A 207 0.89 6.03 -8.62
C ALA A 207 2.14 6.28 -9.48
N ILE A 208 3.28 6.53 -8.85
CA ILE A 208 4.57 6.75 -9.53
C ILE A 208 5.01 5.49 -10.27
N GLN A 209 4.97 4.32 -9.61
CA GLN A 209 5.38 3.04 -10.21
C GLN A 209 4.52 2.63 -11.41
N LYS A 210 3.26 3.05 -11.43
CA LYS A 210 2.31 2.77 -12.51
C LYS A 210 2.25 3.88 -13.56
N ASN A 211 3.04 4.94 -13.42
CA ASN A 211 2.95 6.13 -14.26
C ASN A 211 1.54 6.75 -14.29
N ASN A 212 0.75 6.55 -13.23
CA ASN A 212 -0.60 7.09 -13.11
C ASN A 212 -0.55 8.50 -12.49
N TYR A 213 -0.13 9.48 -13.29
CA TYR A 213 0.02 10.88 -12.86
C TYR A 213 -1.31 11.58 -12.56
N ASN A 214 -2.43 11.08 -13.11
CA ASN A 214 -3.77 11.57 -12.79
C ASN A 214 -4.15 11.20 -11.36
N ALA A 215 -3.93 9.94 -10.95
CA ALA A 215 -4.10 9.54 -9.56
C ALA A 215 -3.20 10.35 -8.63
N LEU A 216 -1.93 10.55 -9.00
CA LEU A 216 -1.01 11.36 -8.20
C LEU A 216 -1.55 12.78 -7.98
N ASN A 217 -2.07 13.42 -9.03
CA ASN A 217 -2.71 14.73 -8.95
C ASN A 217 -3.92 14.71 -8.01
N ILE A 218 -4.77 13.68 -8.10
CA ILE A 218 -5.92 13.52 -7.20
C ILE A 218 -5.44 13.37 -5.74
N LEU A 219 -4.46 12.51 -5.48
CA LEU A 219 -3.92 12.27 -4.14
C LEU A 219 -3.34 13.55 -3.53
N CYS A 220 -2.48 14.25 -4.26
CA CYS A 220 -1.85 15.46 -3.75
C CYS A 220 -2.83 16.62 -3.49
N ASN A 221 -3.98 16.66 -4.19
CA ASN A 221 -5.00 17.71 -4.02
C ASN A 221 -5.89 17.45 -2.81
N ASN A 222 -6.01 16.19 -2.40
CA ASN A 222 -6.92 15.76 -1.34
C ASN A 222 -6.20 15.32 -0.06
N ASP A 223 -4.87 15.20 -0.07
CA ASP A 223 -4.11 14.87 1.13
C ASP A 223 -3.98 16.05 2.09
N VAL A 224 -4.65 15.90 3.23
CA VAL A 224 -4.75 16.89 4.30
C VAL A 224 -3.52 16.98 5.20
N ARG A 225 -2.57 16.04 5.10
CA ARG A 225 -1.32 16.05 5.88
C ARG A 225 -0.43 17.23 5.49
N GLY A 226 -0.70 17.82 4.32
CA GLY A 226 -0.09 19.04 3.84
C GLY A 226 1.16 18.80 2.98
N ASN A 227 1.47 19.80 2.16
CA ASN A 227 2.50 19.71 1.11
C ASN A 227 3.86 19.22 1.60
N LYS A 228 4.29 19.58 2.82
CA LYS A 228 5.59 19.18 3.35
C LYS A 228 5.71 17.65 3.47
N ILE A 229 4.68 16.99 4.00
CA ILE A 229 4.67 15.53 4.19
C ILE A 229 4.57 14.83 2.84
N ILE A 230 3.75 15.34 1.92
CA ILE A 230 3.63 14.81 0.55
C ILE A 230 4.98 14.87 -0.18
N VAL A 231 5.67 16.01 -0.11
CA VAL A 231 7.02 16.19 -0.70
C VAL A 231 7.98 15.18 -0.10
N GLU A 232 7.99 15.05 1.22
CA GLU A 232 8.85 14.10 1.93
C GLU A 232 8.58 12.66 1.52
N ASP A 233 7.31 12.24 1.45
CA ASP A 233 6.89 10.92 0.98
C ASP A 233 7.39 10.64 -0.44
N ILE A 234 7.18 11.57 -1.38
CA ILE A 234 7.63 11.43 -2.78
C ILE A 234 9.16 11.39 -2.87
N CYS A 235 9.86 12.30 -2.18
CA CYS A 235 11.32 12.30 -2.14
C CYS A 235 11.85 10.99 -1.57
N ASN A 236 11.23 10.47 -0.51
CA ASN A 236 11.59 9.18 0.07
C ASN A 236 11.34 8.03 -0.91
N ILE A 237 10.26 8.03 -1.69
CA ILE A 237 10.02 7.02 -2.74
C ILE A 237 11.13 7.03 -3.79
N LEU A 238 11.61 8.22 -4.18
CA LEU A 238 12.69 8.36 -5.16
C LEU A 238 14.08 8.04 -4.57
N LYS A 239 14.29 8.28 -3.27
CA LYS A 239 15.54 7.99 -2.53
C LYS A 239 15.69 6.52 -2.09
N VAL A 240 14.62 5.89 -1.60
CA VAL A 240 14.70 4.58 -0.93
C VAL A 240 15.02 3.48 -1.93
N ASP A 241 16.20 2.89 -1.82
CA ASP A 241 16.55 1.65 -2.51
C ASP A 241 15.63 0.52 -2.02
N PHE A 242 14.95 -0.18 -2.93
CA PHE A 242 14.01 -1.23 -2.54
C PHE A 242 14.85 -2.43 -2.13
N VAL A 243 15.20 -2.53 -0.85
CA VAL A 243 15.88 -3.69 -0.25
C VAL A 243 14.93 -4.90 -0.13
N SER A 244 13.80 -4.90 -0.84
CA SER A 244 13.04 -6.12 -1.09
C SER A 244 13.82 -6.97 -2.09
N ARG A 245 14.56 -7.95 -1.57
CA ARG A 245 15.41 -8.90 -2.31
C ARG A 245 14.71 -9.63 -3.47
N ASN A 246 13.38 -9.54 -3.57
CA ASN A 246 12.58 -10.24 -4.56
C ASN A 246 12.26 -9.44 -5.84
N ILE A 247 12.69 -8.17 -5.98
CA ILE A 247 12.50 -7.38 -7.22
C ILE A 247 13.79 -6.62 -7.56
N GLN A 248 14.93 -7.33 -7.60
CA GLN A 248 16.23 -6.66 -7.45
C GLN A 248 16.91 -6.21 -8.75
N ASP A 249 16.48 -6.61 -9.94
CA ASP A 249 17.25 -6.28 -11.17
C ASP A 249 16.50 -5.48 -12.26
N VAL A 250 15.16 -5.45 -12.30
CA VAL A 250 14.43 -4.76 -13.40
C VAL A 250 14.08 -3.30 -13.06
N LEU A 251 13.97 -2.95 -11.78
CA LEU A 251 13.57 -1.60 -11.35
C LEU A 251 14.73 -0.73 -10.83
N THR A 252 15.91 -1.30 -10.59
CA THR A 252 17.06 -0.58 -10.00
C THR A 252 17.91 0.14 -11.05
N SER A 253 17.97 -0.37 -12.28
CA SER A 253 18.64 0.29 -13.42
C SER A 253 17.87 1.50 -13.95
N ASN A 254 16.53 1.54 -13.77
CA ASN A 254 15.69 2.56 -14.40
C ASN A 254 15.24 3.70 -13.48
N ARG A 255 15.90 3.94 -12.34
CA ARG A 255 15.44 4.94 -11.36
C ARG A 255 15.76 6.38 -11.73
N THR A 256 16.96 6.62 -12.25
CA THR A 256 17.31 7.94 -12.78
C THR A 256 16.37 8.29 -13.93
N GLU A 257 16.07 7.32 -14.79
CA GLU A 257 15.05 7.46 -15.83
C GLU A 257 13.64 7.67 -15.24
N LEU A 258 13.25 6.95 -14.18
CA LEU A 258 11.95 7.15 -13.51
C LEU A 258 11.85 8.57 -12.93
N LYS A 259 12.87 9.04 -12.21
CA LYS A 259 12.95 10.42 -11.69
C LYS A 259 12.90 11.43 -12.83
N ASN A 260 13.68 11.23 -13.89
CA ASN A 260 13.73 12.15 -15.03
C ASN A 260 12.40 12.15 -15.80
N THR A 261 11.79 10.99 -16.00
CA THR A 261 10.47 10.84 -16.62
C THR A 261 9.40 11.53 -15.78
N PHE A 262 9.45 11.31 -14.47
CA PHE A 262 8.57 11.97 -13.49
C PHE A 262 8.73 13.49 -13.54
N LEU A 263 9.96 14.01 -13.44
CA LEU A 263 10.26 15.44 -13.50
C LEU A 263 9.85 16.05 -14.84
N ASN A 264 10.15 15.40 -15.96
CA ASN A 264 9.77 15.86 -17.30
C ASN A 264 8.25 15.91 -17.45
N LYS A 265 7.54 14.87 -16.98
CA LYS A 265 6.07 14.85 -16.95
C LYS A 265 5.55 16.02 -16.12
N MET A 266 6.07 16.24 -14.92
CA MET A 266 5.62 17.32 -14.04
C MET A 266 5.89 18.71 -14.63
N LYS A 267 7.07 18.94 -15.21
CA LYS A 267 7.46 20.20 -15.86
C LYS A 267 6.67 20.52 -17.13
N ASN A 268 6.38 19.50 -17.94
CA ASN A 268 5.76 19.69 -19.25
C ASN A 268 4.22 19.75 -19.21
N SER A 269 3.61 19.65 -18.03
CA SER A 269 2.25 19.15 -17.98
C SER A 269 1.14 20.19 -18.15
N LYS A 270 0.25 19.84 -19.07
CA LYS A 270 -1.21 20.09 -19.05
C LYS A 270 -1.93 19.44 -17.85
N LEU A 271 -1.21 18.93 -16.83
CA LEU A 271 -1.80 18.40 -15.62
C LEU A 271 -2.36 19.61 -14.86
N LYS A 272 -3.61 19.52 -14.42
CA LYS A 272 -4.26 20.59 -13.65
C LYS A 272 -3.63 20.78 -12.27
N PHE A 273 -2.71 19.91 -11.86
CA PHE A 273 -2.01 20.06 -10.60
C PHE A 273 -1.15 21.31 -10.69
N HIS A 274 -1.45 22.31 -9.85
CA HIS A 274 -0.43 23.28 -9.48
C HIS A 274 0.61 22.54 -8.66
N VAL A 275 1.53 21.88 -9.36
CA VAL A 275 2.75 21.37 -8.74
C VAL A 275 3.41 22.59 -8.14
N ASN A 276 3.39 22.67 -6.81
CA ASN A 276 4.02 23.75 -6.09
C ASN A 276 5.46 23.87 -6.62
N SER A 277 5.87 25.04 -7.09
CA SER A 277 7.22 25.25 -7.61
C SER A 277 8.29 24.80 -6.61
N LYS A 278 7.99 24.91 -5.31
CA LYS A 278 8.83 24.36 -4.23
C LYS A 278 8.96 22.83 -4.28
N LEU A 279 7.88 22.10 -4.59
CA LEU A 279 7.92 20.65 -4.77
C LEU A 279 8.82 20.27 -5.96
N LEU A 280 8.65 20.93 -7.12
CA LEU A 280 9.53 20.71 -8.28
C LEU A 280 11.00 20.96 -7.93
N GLN A 281 11.29 22.09 -7.30
CA GLN A 281 12.65 22.44 -6.88
C GLN A 281 13.22 21.42 -5.88
N CYS A 282 12.41 20.97 -4.90
CA CYS A 282 12.81 19.92 -3.98
C CYS A 282 13.15 18.61 -4.70
N LEU A 283 12.36 18.22 -5.70
CA LEU A 283 12.56 16.99 -6.46
C LEU A 283 13.76 17.06 -7.41
N GLU A 284 13.98 18.21 -8.05
CA GLU A 284 15.17 18.47 -8.88
C GLU A 284 16.45 18.34 -8.06
N ASN A 285 16.44 18.90 -6.85
CA ASN A 285 17.57 18.86 -5.92
C ASN A 285 17.68 17.51 -5.17
N THR A 286 16.65 16.67 -5.24
CA THR A 286 16.67 15.36 -4.56
C THR A 286 17.48 14.38 -5.38
N THR A 287 18.59 13.92 -4.82
CA THR A 287 19.40 12.85 -5.39
C THR A 287 18.72 11.50 -5.23
N THR A 288 18.89 10.62 -6.22
CA THR A 288 18.53 9.20 -6.13
C THR A 288 19.64 8.42 -5.43
N TYR A 289 19.34 7.20 -4.97
CA TYR A 289 20.37 6.31 -4.42
C TYR A 289 21.56 6.09 -5.38
N ASN A 290 21.31 5.95 -6.68
CA ASN A 290 22.39 5.74 -7.65
C ASN A 290 23.24 7.01 -7.85
N GLU A 291 22.59 8.18 -7.91
CA GLU A 291 23.28 9.49 -7.96
C GLU A 291 24.13 9.69 -6.70
N ASP A 292 23.56 9.44 -5.51
CA ASP A 292 24.29 9.52 -4.23
C ASP A 292 25.48 8.57 -4.21
N LYS A 293 25.27 7.31 -4.63
CA LYS A 293 26.31 6.29 -4.65
C LYS A 293 27.44 6.66 -5.61
N GLU A 294 27.13 7.15 -6.80
CA GLU A 294 28.12 7.59 -7.79
C GLU A 294 28.91 8.79 -7.28
N ASN A 295 28.23 9.81 -6.76
CA ASN A 295 28.87 11.01 -6.23
C ASN A 295 29.76 10.70 -5.04
N ILE A 296 29.29 9.88 -4.08
CA ILE A 296 30.10 9.43 -2.95
C ILE A 296 31.32 8.63 -3.41
N THR A 297 31.15 7.74 -4.40
CA THR A 297 32.26 6.95 -4.95
C THR A 297 33.34 7.87 -5.52
N LYS A 298 32.96 8.84 -6.38
CA LYS A 298 33.88 9.81 -6.97
C LYS A 298 34.61 10.64 -5.91
N LEU A 299 33.89 11.12 -4.90
CA LEU A 299 34.47 11.93 -3.81
C LEU A 299 35.45 11.13 -2.95
N ILE A 300 35.19 9.83 -2.75
CA ILE A 300 36.11 8.90 -2.06
C ILE A 300 37.34 8.63 -2.93
N GLU A 301 37.17 8.33 -4.21
CA GLU A 301 38.27 8.09 -5.16
C GLU A 301 39.21 9.29 -5.30
N GLN A 302 38.66 10.51 -5.21
CA GLN A 302 39.40 11.77 -5.25
C GLN A 302 39.99 12.17 -3.88
N ASN A 303 39.71 11.41 -2.82
CA ASN A 303 40.09 11.73 -1.45
C ASN A 303 39.63 13.14 -1.00
N ASN A 304 38.47 13.60 -1.46
CA ASN A 304 37.96 14.95 -1.23
C ASN A 304 37.12 15.04 0.04
N PHE A 305 37.80 15.18 1.18
CA PHE A 305 37.20 15.19 2.52
C PHE A 305 36.10 16.25 2.68
N LYS A 306 36.39 17.50 2.30
CA LYS A 306 35.50 18.63 2.54
C LYS A 306 34.21 18.47 1.75
N GLU A 307 34.31 18.16 0.46
CA GLU A 307 33.14 17.98 -0.39
C GLU A 307 32.32 16.74 0.00
N LEU A 308 32.94 15.61 0.37
CA LEU A 308 32.20 14.45 0.86
C LEU A 308 31.36 14.80 2.09
N LYS A 309 31.97 15.51 3.06
CA LYS A 309 31.29 15.94 4.28
C LYS A 309 30.13 16.88 3.99
N ASP A 310 30.35 17.88 3.14
CA ASP A 310 29.32 18.86 2.76
C ASP A 310 28.20 18.18 1.96
N TYR A 311 28.53 17.23 1.09
CA TYR A 311 27.59 16.45 0.30
C TYR A 311 26.67 15.58 1.18
N ILE A 312 27.24 14.79 2.08
CA ILE A 312 26.49 13.93 3.01
C ILE A 312 25.52 14.76 3.86
N LYS A 313 26.00 15.90 4.38
CA LYS A 313 25.19 16.80 5.21
C LYS A 313 24.06 17.44 4.42
N SER A 314 24.34 17.97 3.23
CA SER A 314 23.37 18.73 2.42
C SER A 314 22.26 17.83 1.85
N ASN A 315 22.59 16.58 1.52
CA ASN A 315 21.65 15.63 0.93
C ASN A 315 20.99 14.68 1.95
N ASN A 316 21.37 14.80 3.23
CA ASN A 316 20.93 13.93 4.33
C ASN A 316 21.13 12.44 4.00
N VAL A 317 22.35 12.10 3.57
CA VAL A 317 22.67 10.77 3.06
C VAL A 317 23.11 9.85 4.20
N SER A 318 22.47 8.69 4.32
CA SER A 318 22.91 7.63 5.24
C SER A 318 23.92 6.72 4.54
N VAL A 319 25.19 6.83 4.95
CA VAL A 319 26.33 6.16 4.31
C VAL A 319 26.33 4.65 4.52
N THR A 320 25.68 4.15 5.58
CA THR A 320 25.61 2.71 5.90
C THR A 320 24.73 1.92 4.94
N LYS A 321 23.89 2.61 4.15
CA LYS A 321 22.98 1.98 3.17
C LYS A 321 23.67 1.57 1.88
N PHE A 322 24.87 2.06 1.59
CA PHE A 322 25.53 1.80 0.31
C PHE A 322 26.31 0.49 0.30
N HIS A 323 26.07 -0.29 -0.76
CA HIS A 323 26.88 -1.43 -1.14
C HIS A 323 27.48 -1.21 -2.52
N PHE A 324 28.80 -1.24 -2.60
CA PHE A 324 29.59 -1.00 -3.79
C PHE A 324 30.04 -2.33 -4.38
N LYS A 325 29.97 -2.47 -5.71
CA LYS A 325 30.56 -3.60 -6.42
C LYS A 325 31.97 -3.19 -6.79
N VAL A 326 32.97 -3.85 -6.22
CA VAL A 326 34.38 -3.62 -6.56
C VAL A 326 34.93 -4.86 -7.22
N PHE A 327 35.52 -4.70 -8.39
CA PHE A 327 36.13 -5.80 -9.13
C PHE A 327 37.37 -6.30 -8.37
N ASP A 328 37.41 -7.59 -8.06
CA ASP A 328 38.58 -8.23 -7.46
C ASP A 328 39.31 -9.05 -8.54
N PRO A 329 40.49 -8.59 -8.99
CA PRO A 329 41.23 -9.25 -10.06
C PRO A 329 41.72 -10.64 -9.66
N LYS A 330 41.88 -10.95 -8.37
CA LYS A 330 42.37 -12.25 -7.90
C LYS A 330 41.33 -13.36 -8.09
N VAL A 331 40.05 -13.02 -7.99
CA VAL A 331 38.94 -13.97 -8.15
C VAL A 331 38.13 -13.73 -9.43
N HIS A 332 38.56 -12.76 -10.25
CA HIS A 332 37.89 -12.32 -11.48
C HIS A 332 36.38 -12.11 -11.29
N ASN A 333 35.98 -11.49 -10.18
CA ASN A 333 34.57 -11.31 -9.79
C ASN A 333 34.36 -10.03 -8.99
N PHE A 334 33.13 -9.52 -8.97
CA PHE A 334 32.76 -8.35 -8.17
C PHE A 334 32.47 -8.74 -6.72
N LYS A 335 33.21 -8.15 -5.78
CA LYS A 335 32.92 -8.23 -4.35
C LYS A 335 32.03 -7.08 -3.92
N LYS A 336 31.03 -7.38 -3.09
CA LYS A 336 30.24 -6.35 -2.41
C LYS A 336 31.08 -5.79 -1.27
N LYS A 337 31.29 -4.48 -1.28
CA LYS A 337 31.93 -3.73 -0.20
C LYS A 337 30.96 -2.70 0.35
N ASP A 338 31.09 -2.41 1.64
CA ASP A 338 30.48 -1.21 2.20
C ASP A 338 31.39 0.01 1.97
N ILE A 339 30.96 1.17 2.45
CA ILE A 339 31.68 2.44 2.25
C ILE A 339 33.07 2.44 2.91
N ILE A 340 33.26 1.76 4.04
CA ILE A 340 34.57 1.66 4.70
C ILE A 340 35.50 0.79 3.84
N GLY A 341 35.02 -0.36 3.37
CA GLY A 341 35.79 -1.21 2.45
C GLY A 341 36.15 -0.51 1.14
N LEU A 342 35.27 0.35 0.62
CA LEU A 342 35.54 1.19 -0.55
C LEU A 342 36.63 2.23 -0.26
N ALA A 343 36.56 2.90 0.89
CA ALA A 343 37.54 3.91 1.29
C ALA A 343 38.95 3.33 1.47
N ILE A 344 39.05 2.16 2.12
CA ILE A 344 40.33 1.44 2.27
C ILE A 344 40.89 1.04 0.90
N GLU A 345 40.04 0.59 -0.04
CA GLU A 345 40.47 0.23 -1.40
C GLU A 345 41.11 1.39 -2.15
N ASN A 346 40.55 2.59 -1.98
CA ASN A 346 40.98 3.80 -2.67
C ASN A 346 42.09 4.57 -1.95
N ASN A 347 42.69 3.98 -0.92
CA ASN A 347 43.83 4.57 -0.21
C ASN A 347 43.58 6.00 0.30
N VAL A 348 42.37 6.27 0.80
CA VAL A 348 42.02 7.62 1.28
C VAL A 348 42.87 8.05 2.48
N SER A 349 42.90 9.35 2.73
CA SER A 349 43.55 9.93 3.90
C SER A 349 42.96 9.40 5.22
N PRO A 350 43.76 9.31 6.30
CA PRO A 350 43.27 8.91 7.62
C PRO A 350 42.10 9.76 8.11
N ASP A 351 42.11 11.07 7.83
CA ASP A 351 41.03 11.99 8.21
C ASP A 351 39.72 11.65 7.50
N LEU A 352 39.78 11.35 6.20
CA LEU A 352 38.60 10.92 5.43
C LEU A 352 38.08 9.57 5.91
N LEU A 353 38.96 8.60 6.15
CA LEU A 353 38.56 7.31 6.68
C LEU A 353 37.90 7.44 8.06
N ASN A 354 38.49 8.22 8.97
CA ASN A 354 37.96 8.46 10.30
C ASN A 354 36.59 9.16 10.23
N PHE A 355 36.42 10.12 9.33
CA PHE A 355 35.12 10.74 9.11
C PHE A 355 34.07 9.76 8.61
N ILE A 356 34.39 8.91 7.63
CA ILE A 356 33.47 7.86 7.13
C ILE A 356 33.08 6.91 8.26
N ILE A 357 34.05 6.44 9.07
CA ILE A 357 33.82 5.61 10.25
C ILE A 357 32.85 6.29 11.22
N ASN A 358 33.10 7.55 11.56
CA ASN A 358 32.25 8.31 12.48
C ASN A 358 30.85 8.51 11.93
N GLN A 359 30.71 8.72 10.61
CA GLN A 359 29.40 8.83 9.99
C GLN A 359 28.65 7.49 9.99
N CYS A 360 29.34 6.37 9.73
CA CYS A 360 28.75 5.04 9.87
C CYS A 360 28.24 4.76 11.29
N LEU A 361 29.01 5.15 12.32
CA LEU A 361 28.61 4.97 13.73
C LEU A 361 27.45 5.87 14.16
N LYS A 362 27.33 7.07 13.56
CA LYS A 362 26.17 7.95 13.75
C LYS A 362 24.91 7.33 13.16
N ASP A 363 25.01 6.76 11.98
CA ASP A 363 23.90 6.10 11.28
C ASP A 363 23.49 4.78 11.96
N ASP A 364 24.46 3.96 12.36
CA ASP A 364 24.27 2.69 13.08
C ASP A 364 25.44 2.43 14.05
N LYS A 365 25.15 2.52 15.35
CA LYS A 365 26.13 2.30 16.42
C LYS A 365 26.78 0.91 16.39
N ASN A 366 26.11 -0.08 15.80
CA ASN A 366 26.59 -1.46 15.71
C ASN A 366 27.31 -1.77 14.39
N PHE A 367 27.38 -0.81 13.45
CA PHE A 367 27.93 -1.03 12.11
C PHE A 367 29.33 -1.64 12.15
N ILE A 368 30.19 -1.14 13.04
CA ILE A 368 31.58 -1.58 13.19
C ILE A 368 31.71 -2.78 14.11
N LYS A 369 30.90 -2.86 15.18
CA LYS A 369 31.01 -3.92 16.20
C LYS A 369 31.01 -5.32 15.56
N ASN A 370 30.19 -5.51 14.54
CA ASN A 370 30.04 -6.81 13.86
C ASN A 370 31.07 -7.03 12.72
N ARG A 371 31.86 -6.03 12.35
CA ARG A 371 32.75 -6.05 11.17
C ARG A 371 34.17 -5.56 11.40
N HIS A 372 34.53 -5.20 12.63
CA HIS A 372 35.84 -4.61 12.95
C HIS A 372 37.02 -5.51 12.50
N LEU A 373 36.95 -6.82 12.73
CA LEU A 373 37.98 -7.77 12.24
C LEU A 373 38.05 -7.81 10.71
N HIS A 374 36.91 -7.69 10.03
CA HIS A 374 36.86 -7.64 8.57
C HIS A 374 37.59 -6.39 8.05
N PHE A 375 37.33 -5.22 8.63
CA PHE A 375 37.99 -3.97 8.24
C PHE A 375 39.48 -3.97 8.56
N LEU A 376 39.88 -4.49 9.73
CA LEU A 376 41.28 -4.63 10.11
C LEU A 376 42.03 -5.57 9.15
N TYR A 377 41.48 -6.74 8.89
CA TYR A 377 42.03 -7.67 7.89
C TYR A 377 42.15 -6.99 6.52
N TYR A 378 41.13 -6.22 6.13
CA TYR A 378 41.12 -5.52 4.86
C TYR A 378 42.24 -4.49 4.74
N ALA A 379 42.40 -3.63 5.75
CA ALA A 379 43.47 -2.64 5.83
C ALA A 379 44.85 -3.28 5.78
N LEU A 380 45.07 -4.33 6.59
CA LEU A 380 46.33 -5.09 6.62
C LEU A 380 46.63 -5.73 5.26
N SER A 381 45.63 -6.35 4.61
CA SER A 381 45.79 -6.98 3.30
C SER A 381 46.17 -6.00 2.18
N LYS A 382 45.98 -4.70 2.40
CA LYS A 382 46.32 -3.60 1.50
C LYS A 382 47.56 -2.82 1.95
N ASN A 383 48.28 -3.32 2.96
CA ASN A 383 49.43 -2.66 3.58
C ASN A 383 49.12 -1.22 4.04
N LYS A 384 47.94 -1.04 4.66
CA LYS A 384 47.51 0.21 5.30
C LYS A 384 47.50 0.03 6.80
N PHE A 385 48.42 0.72 7.47
CA PHE A 385 48.63 0.67 8.92
C PHE A 385 48.01 1.89 9.60
#